data_AF-A0A937Y926-F1
#
_entry.id   AF-A0A937Y926-F1
#
_cell.length_a   1.000
_cell.length_b   1.000
_cell.length_c   1.000
_cell.angle_alpha   90.00
_cell.angle_beta   90.00
_cell.angle_gamma   90.00
#
_symmetry.space_group_name_H-M   'P 1'
#
loop_
_entity.id
_entity.type
_entity.pdbx_description
1 polymer ?
#
loop_
_entity_poly.entity_id
_entity_poly.type
_entity_poly.pdbx_seq_one_letter_code
_entity_poly.pdbx_strand_id
1 'polypeptide(L)'
;MQTPITAASLPERAPLQPEQVFFNDPATDRLLGMIMTLSAEVWVLSDRMRSIEHLLDTRGVLTRADLDAYQPDAESAQAIASDRQAFVKALMDHVISRQKSRGA
;
A
#
# COMPACT_ATOMS: atom_id res chain seq x y z
N MET A 1 31.83 43.83 2.30
CA MET A 1 31.41 43.60 0.90
C MET A 1 31.11 42.12 0.76
N GLN A 2 29.84 41.76 0.61
CA GLN A 2 29.39 40.37 0.46
C GLN A 2 29.63 39.95 -0.99
N THR A 3 30.49 38.97 -1.22
CA THR A 3 30.73 38.40 -2.55
C THR A 3 29.46 37.68 -3.04
N PRO A 4 28.98 37.90 -4.27
CA PRO A 4 27.80 37.21 -4.77
C PRO A 4 28.10 35.73 -4.96
N ILE A 5 27.17 34.88 -4.51
CA ILE A 5 27.22 33.43 -4.71
C ILE A 5 26.89 33.20 -6.19
N THR A 6 27.92 32.97 -7.02
CA THR A 6 27.72 32.49 -8.39
C THR A 6 26.94 31.19 -8.33
N ALA A 7 25.76 31.16 -8.94
CA ALA A 7 24.99 29.93 -9.12
C ALA A 7 25.85 28.96 -9.94
N ALA A 8 26.49 28.01 -9.26
CA ALA A 8 27.19 26.93 -9.92
C ALA A 8 26.17 26.20 -10.81
N SER A 9 26.48 26.11 -12.11
CA SER A 9 25.69 25.34 -13.06
C SER A 9 25.61 23.89 -12.56
N LEU A 10 24.40 23.45 -12.21
CA LEU A 10 24.12 22.05 -11.91
C LEU A 10 24.56 21.20 -13.10
N PRO A 11 25.28 20.08 -12.89
CA PRO A 11 25.64 19.19 -13.98
C PRO A 11 24.38 18.77 -14.74
N GLU A 12 24.49 18.73 -16.08
CA GLU A 12 23.45 18.24 -16.97
C GLU A 12 22.93 16.90 -16.42
N ARG A 13 21.61 16.82 -16.16
CA ARG A 13 21.01 15.62 -15.56
C ARG A 13 21.42 14.44 -16.40
N ALA A 14 22.12 13.49 -15.78
CA ALA A 14 22.43 12.21 -16.42
C ALA A 14 21.15 11.66 -17.07
N PRO A 15 21.24 11.11 -18.30
CA PRO A 15 20.07 10.60 -18.98
C PRO A 15 19.35 9.63 -18.04
N LEU A 16 18.04 9.84 -17.86
CA LEU A 16 17.20 8.92 -17.09
C LEU A 16 17.47 7.52 -17.62
N GLN A 17 17.90 6.62 -16.74
CA GLN A 17 18.14 5.24 -17.15
C GLN A 17 16.87 4.71 -17.83
N PRO A 18 16.99 3.96 -18.93
CA PRO A 18 15.83 3.37 -19.56
C PRO A 18 15.04 2.59 -18.50
N GLU A 19 13.72 2.76 -18.50
CA GLU A 19 12.84 2.07 -17.58
C GLU A 19 13.11 0.56 -17.67
N GLN A 20 13.30 -0.09 -16.52
CA GLN A 20 13.66 -1.50 -16.48
C GLN A 20 12.48 -2.34 -16.97
N VAL A 21 12.66 -3.01 -18.11
CA VAL A 21 11.65 -3.91 -18.69
C VAL A 21 11.94 -5.33 -18.25
N PHE A 22 10.98 -5.98 -17.60
CA PHE A 22 11.07 -7.36 -17.13
C PHE A 22 10.37 -8.34 -18.09
N PHE A 23 9.30 -7.91 -18.76
CA PHE A 23 8.52 -8.76 -19.66
C PHE A 23 8.32 -8.15 -21.05
N ASN A 24 8.15 -9.01 -22.06
CA ASN A 24 7.92 -8.59 -23.45
C ASN A 24 6.56 -7.91 -23.65
N ASP A 25 5.54 -8.33 -22.90
CA ASP A 25 4.22 -7.71 -22.95
C ASP A 25 4.17 -6.50 -21.99
N PRO A 26 3.98 -5.27 -22.51
CA PRO A 26 3.91 -4.07 -21.67
C PRO A 26 2.77 -4.09 -20.64
N ALA A 27 1.69 -4.84 -20.87
CA ALA A 27 0.61 -4.95 -19.89
C ALA A 27 1.04 -5.78 -18.68
N THR A 28 1.75 -6.89 -18.91
CA THR A 28 2.34 -7.73 -17.86
C THR A 28 3.41 -6.98 -17.06
N ASP A 29 4.24 -6.20 -17.74
CA ASP A 29 5.29 -5.39 -17.08
C ASP A 29 4.70 -4.31 -16.16
N ARG A 30 3.64 -3.61 -16.60
CA ARG A 30 2.89 -2.67 -15.75
C ARG A 30 2.22 -3.36 -14.57
N LEU A 31 1.69 -4.58 -14.76
CA LEU A 31 1.11 -5.37 -13.67
C LEU A 31 2.15 -5.67 -12.60
N LEU A 32 3.37 -6.04 -12.98
CA LEU A 32 4.48 -6.23 -12.04
C LEU A 32 4.76 -4.93 -11.26
N GLY A 33 4.86 -3.79 -11.93
CA GLY A 33 5.05 -2.50 -11.28
C GLY A 33 3.96 -2.18 -10.25
N MET A 34 2.70 -2.43 -10.60
CA MET A 34 1.57 -2.27 -9.67
C MET A 34 1.66 -3.22 -8.47
N ILE A 35 2.02 -4.49 -8.68
CA ILE A 35 2.20 -5.47 -7.59
C ILE A 35 3.35 -5.07 -6.66
N MET A 36 4.47 -4.59 -7.21
CA MET A 36 5.61 -4.12 -6.42
C MET A 36 5.23 -2.92 -5.56
N THR A 37 4.48 -1.97 -6.13
CA THR A 37 3.97 -0.80 -5.41
C THR A 37 3.03 -1.24 -4.28
N LEU A 38 2.07 -2.12 -4.58
CA LEU A 38 1.15 -2.66 -3.58
C LEU A 38 1.89 -3.42 -2.47
N SER A 39 2.93 -4.18 -2.81
CA SER A 39 3.73 -4.92 -1.84
C SER A 39 4.47 -3.99 -0.88
N ALA A 40 4.99 -2.86 -1.37
CA ALA A 40 5.60 -1.84 -0.54
C ALA A 40 4.59 -1.24 0.45
N GLU A 41 3.39 -0.89 -0.03
CA GLU A 41 2.30 -0.37 0.82
C GLU A 41 1.85 -1.39 1.88
N VAL A 42 1.73 -2.67 1.52
CA VAL A 42 1.41 -3.76 2.46
C VAL A 42 2.49 -3.90 3.53
N TRP A 43 3.76 -3.76 3.14
CA TRP A 43 4.86 -3.78 4.11
C TRP A 43 4.78 -2.60 5.08
N VAL A 44 4.51 -1.38 4.59
CA VAL A 44 4.35 -0.18 5.45
C VAL A 44 3.20 -0.36 6.44
N LEU A 45 2.06 -0.90 6.00
CA LEU A 45 0.93 -1.18 6.88
C LEU A 45 1.28 -2.23 7.94
N SER A 46 2.00 -3.29 7.54
CA SER A 46 2.46 -4.34 8.45
C SER A 46 3.46 -3.83 9.49
N ASP A 47 4.39 -2.97 9.08
CA ASP A 47 5.36 -2.33 9.96
C ASP A 47 4.67 -1.42 10.99
N ARG A 48 3.66 -0.66 10.54
CA ARG A 48 2.85 0.17 11.43
C ARG A 48 2.06 -0.66 12.44
N MET A 49 1.48 -1.78 12.04
CA MET A 49 0.80 -2.71 12.95
C MET A 49 1.76 -3.26 14.02
N ARG A 50 2.95 -3.74 13.62
CA ARG A 50 3.98 -4.22 14.55
C ARG A 50 4.43 -3.15 15.55
N SER A 51 4.55 -1.90 15.07
CA SER A 51 4.89 -0.76 15.92
C SER A 51 3.79 -0.49 16.95
N ILE A 52 2.52 -0.55 16.55
CA ILE A 52 1.38 -0.40 17.47
C ILE A 52 1.37 -1.51 18.52
N GLU A 53 1.51 -2.77 18.11
CA GLU A 53 1.57 -3.92 19.01
C GLU A 53 2.72 -3.78 20.03
N HIS A 54 3.92 -3.42 19.56
CA HIS A 54 5.06 -3.21 20.45
C HIS A 54 4.82 -2.07 21.46
N LEU A 55 4.22 -0.97 21.03
CA LEU A 55 3.90 0.16 21.89
C LEU A 55 2.79 -0.15 22.91
N LEU A 56 1.83 -1.02 22.57
CA LEU A 56 0.79 -1.47 23.49
C LEU A 56 1.34 -2.44 24.54
N ASP A 57 2.19 -3.37 24.12
CA ASP A 57 2.85 -4.35 24.99
C ASP A 57 3.80 -3.65 25.98
N THR A 58 4.63 -2.73 25.49
CA THR A 58 5.55 -1.94 26.33
C THR A 58 4.82 -1.09 27.37
N ARG A 59 3.58 -0.67 27.08
CA ARG A 59 2.72 0.08 28.01
C ARG A 59 1.85 -0.82 28.91
N GLY A 60 1.92 -2.14 28.74
CA GLY A 60 1.14 -3.11 29.51
C GLY A 60 -0.37 -3.08 29.21
N VAL A 61 -0.77 -2.59 28.04
CA VAL A 61 -2.19 -2.50 27.64
C VAL A 61 -2.69 -3.81 27.03
N LEU A 62 -1.85 -4.43 26.21
CA LEU A 62 -2.15 -5.67 25.49
C LEU A 62 -0.82 -6.39 25.24
N THR A 63 -0.72 -7.66 25.61
CA THR A 63 0.47 -8.45 25.25
C THR A 63 0.32 -9.06 23.86
N ARG A 64 1.43 -9.44 23.23
CA ARG A 64 1.38 -10.18 21.96
C ARG A 64 0.61 -11.50 22.07
N ALA A 65 0.73 -12.19 23.21
CA ALA A 65 0.02 -13.44 23.45
C ALA A 65 -1.51 -13.24 23.53
N ASP A 66 -1.97 -12.12 24.08
CA ASP A 66 -3.39 -11.78 24.12
C ASP A 66 -3.96 -11.55 22.71
N LEU A 67 -3.17 -10.91 21.84
CA LEU A 67 -3.55 -10.70 20.44
C LEU A 67 -3.61 -12.03 19.67
N ASP A 68 -2.61 -12.90 19.84
CA ASP A 68 -2.56 -14.21 19.17
C ASP A 68 -3.69 -15.14 19.63
N ALA A 69 -4.13 -15.01 20.89
CA ALA A 69 -5.22 -15.77 21.47
C ALA A 69 -6.60 -15.12 21.25
N TYR A 70 -6.67 -13.94 20.63
CA TYR A 70 -7.92 -13.20 20.49
C TYR A 70 -8.93 -13.96 19.62
N GLN A 71 -10.08 -14.26 20.23
CA GLN A 71 -11.25 -14.79 19.53
C GLN A 71 -12.37 -13.74 19.62
N PRO A 72 -12.84 -13.18 18.49
CA PRO A 72 -13.95 -12.25 18.52
C PRO A 72 -15.22 -12.96 19.00
N ASP A 73 -16.01 -12.26 19.81
CA ASP A 73 -17.35 -12.70 20.16
C ASP A 73 -18.30 -12.67 18.95
N ALA A 74 -19.52 -13.18 19.12
CA ALA A 74 -20.49 -13.29 18.03
C ALA A 74 -20.82 -11.94 17.37
N GLU A 75 -20.90 -10.86 18.16
CA GLU A 75 -21.21 -9.53 17.67
C GLU A 75 -20.03 -8.97 16.85
N SER A 76 -18.83 -9.05 17.40
CA SER A 76 -17.58 -8.60 16.76
C SER A 76 -17.31 -9.39 15.47
N ALA A 77 -17.50 -10.70 15.51
CA ALA A 77 -17.33 -11.56 14.34
C ALA A 77 -18.31 -11.19 13.21
N GLN A 78 -19.57 -10.90 13.56
CA GLN A 78 -20.57 -10.45 12.60
C GLN A 78 -20.23 -9.10 12.00
N ALA A 79 -19.74 -8.15 12.81
CA ALA A 79 -19.29 -6.84 12.33
C ALA A 79 -18.12 -6.98 11.34
N ILE A 80 -17.10 -7.77 11.69
CA ILE A 80 -15.93 -8.05 10.81
C ILE A 80 -16.38 -8.72 9.50
N ALA A 81 -17.33 -9.66 9.56
CA ALA A 81 -17.85 -10.32 8.38
C ALA A 81 -18.60 -9.35 7.45
N SER A 82 -19.43 -8.47 8.02
CA SER A 82 -20.15 -7.43 7.29
C SER A 82 -19.20 -6.45 6.60
N ASP A 83 -18.18 -5.96 7.32
CA ASP A 83 -17.18 -5.06 6.77
C ASP A 83 -16.40 -5.70 5.61
N ARG A 84 -15.96 -6.95 5.79
CA ARG A 84 -15.31 -7.72 4.72
C ARG A 84 -16.20 -7.90 3.49
N GLN A 85 -17.50 -8.16 3.67
CA GLN A 85 -18.44 -8.27 2.55
C GLN A 85 -18.58 -6.93 1.80
N ALA A 86 -18.70 -5.82 2.52
CA ALA A 86 -18.77 -4.49 1.93
C ALA A 86 -17.50 -4.16 1.12
N PHE A 87 -16.33 -4.47 1.66
CA PHE A 87 -15.05 -4.29 0.98
C PHE A 87 -14.96 -5.14 -0.30
N VAL A 88 -15.24 -6.44 -0.22
CA VAL A 88 -15.22 -7.34 -1.39
C VAL A 88 -16.20 -6.87 -2.46
N LYS A 89 -17.41 -6.47 -2.05
CA LYS A 89 -18.40 -5.93 -2.99
C LYS A 89 -17.85 -4.70 -3.72
N ALA A 90 -17.30 -3.73 -2.99
CA ALA A 90 -16.75 -2.52 -3.59
C ALA A 90 -15.61 -2.84 -4.59
N LEU A 91 -14.71 -3.77 -4.23
CA LEU A 91 -13.63 -4.22 -5.10
C LEU A 91 -14.17 -4.87 -6.39
N MET A 92 -15.13 -5.77 -6.24
CA MET A 92 -15.69 -6.53 -7.37
C MET A 92 -16.61 -5.69 -8.24
N ASP A 93 -17.28 -4.68 -7.68
CA ASP A 93 -18.10 -3.74 -8.46
C ASP A 93 -17.26 -3.08 -9.57
N HIS A 94 -15.99 -2.74 -9.33
CA HIS A 94 -15.09 -2.16 -10.32
C HIS A 94 -14.66 -3.15 -11.43
N VAL A 95 -14.60 -4.44 -11.12
CA VAL A 95 -14.17 -5.49 -12.05
C VAL A 95 -15.35 -5.98 -12.90
N ILE A 96 -16.51 -6.15 -12.27
CA ILE A 96 -17.71 -6.75 -12.88
C ILE A 96 -18.56 -5.70 -13.61
N SER A 97 -18.62 -4.47 -13.09
CA SER A 97 -19.25 -3.36 -13.81
C SER A 97 -18.33 -2.95 -14.96
N ARG A 98 -18.45 -3.64 -16.10
CA ARG A 98 -17.86 -3.21 -17.38
C ARG A 98 -17.94 -1.70 -17.47
N GLN A 99 -16.82 -1.06 -17.83
CA GLN A 99 -16.73 0.31 -18.29
C GLN A 99 -18.07 0.79 -18.87
N LYS A 100 -18.90 1.44 -18.05
CA LYS A 100 -19.87 2.41 -18.55
C LYS A 100 -19.08 3.68 -18.86
N SER A 101 -18.02 3.55 -19.65
CA SER A 101 -17.44 4.67 -20.36
C SER A 101 -18.49 5.10 -21.35
N ARG A 102 -19.14 6.21 -21.02
CA ARG A 102 -20.04 6.95 -21.91
C ARG A 102 -19.18 7.43 -23.08
N GLY A 103 -19.28 6.72 -24.19
CA GLY A 103 -18.56 7.00 -25.43
C GLY A 103 -19.26 6.35 -26.61
N ALA A 104 -20.51 6.72 -26.84
CA ALA A 104 -21.23 6.68 -28.12
C ALA A 104 -22.43 7.62 -28.00
#